data_AF-A0A1N7HX93-F1
#
_entry.id   AF-A0A1N7HX93-F1
#
_cell.length_a   1.000
_cell.length_b   1.000
_cell.length_c   1.000
_cell.angle_alpha   90.00
_cell.angle_beta   90.00
_cell.angle_gamma   90.00
#
_symmetry.space_group_name_H-M   'P 1'
#
loop_
_entity.id
_entity.type
_entity.pdbx_description
1 polymer ?
#
loop_
_entity_poly.entity_id
_entity_poly.type
_entity_poly.pdbx_seq_one_letter_code
_entity_poly.pdbx_strand_id
1 'polypeptide(L)'
;MTTIELNDQYTGEWTVFQEEVYKYDDINPFTSPVPITASDCDDIIYKQVNNKFYRRVLIDDTVNVKWFGATGEGLASVDDSMAVQKACGVKKNIYFPAGIYRININVEHKAKIFGAGSGATFLRPYNEDKPIMILSKNLDPFWQYATIVEELTFLGEDQKGCGVSMAKAKTSEYEANDENNSNITFRNVDFKKLNKGLQCLFGNIGIDFYSVGIHDNKYGMYFLDNKFGNDSQTMHAGNKYFYSGEISKNEVGIYIHNTTQGFGAVTFNNVIFEFNYINTYVYNDNNSIIPIVIDSCWNEASGSSTYSNPVTIDTWSGTTKGEKMIPPHTHIFEGKSFTCNVYNSWISDYYINGDNIIVKATNCYTECSQGVGAAQSSAVGNNSYLILYRPITIFGLPTGNNVIMADSYDYNRQLYINSDTNASLIRPAISTARFNKVTDIKNKIKSVTMETEETLTGSFPPIQGTLVNDALIFGSSNKFNIPFPTLPSGGDPNYEIKYMGLQNSVVSTNNSAGGWYVITFDVKVNSGDPILFLWDRNQYQVMQYQPTVKNKWQTVVCYAVADPNNPNLEFFLDVSAFAPVELQLSAYQVVKFDHSIEAKAFLESKVYAL
;
A
#
# COMPACT_ATOMS: atom_id res chain seq x y z
N MET A 1 0.76 -53.17 24.04
CA MET A 1 1.90 -53.26 23.10
C MET A 1 3.17 -53.10 23.90
N THR A 2 4.25 -53.82 23.54
CA THR A 2 5.54 -53.73 24.23
C THR A 2 6.22 -52.42 23.87
N THR A 3 6.94 -51.81 24.82
CA THR A 3 7.78 -50.63 24.56
C THR A 3 9.25 -50.93 24.88
N ILE A 4 10.15 -50.18 24.25
CA ILE A 4 11.56 -50.11 24.62
C ILE A 4 11.94 -48.65 24.83
N GLU A 5 12.87 -48.41 25.75
CA GLU A 5 13.28 -47.08 26.19
C GLU A 5 14.79 -46.97 26.03
N LEU A 6 15.24 -45.95 25.31
CA LEU A 6 16.63 -45.75 24.93
C LEU A 6 16.95 -44.25 24.92
N ASN A 7 18.22 -43.90 25.03
CA ASN A 7 18.65 -42.52 24.77
C ASN A 7 18.79 -42.31 23.27
N ASP A 8 18.34 -41.15 22.79
CA ASP A 8 18.58 -40.69 21.43
C ASP A 8 20.09 -40.49 21.22
N GLN A 9 20.63 -41.02 20.12
CA GLN A 9 22.07 -41.04 19.88
C GLN A 9 22.68 -39.65 19.64
N TYR A 10 21.87 -38.65 19.26
CA TYR A 10 22.34 -37.30 18.96
C TYR A 10 21.98 -36.30 20.05
N THR A 11 20.78 -36.40 20.64
CA THR A 11 20.36 -35.47 21.71
C THR A 11 20.69 -35.98 23.10
N GLY A 12 20.89 -37.29 23.27
CA GLY A 12 21.03 -37.93 24.58
C GLY A 12 19.74 -37.97 25.40
N GLU A 13 18.63 -37.45 24.85
CA GLU A 13 17.33 -37.42 25.51
C GLU A 13 16.72 -38.81 25.53
N TRP A 14 15.95 -39.08 26.58
CA TRP A 14 15.24 -40.34 26.74
C TRP A 14 14.07 -40.43 25.75
N THR A 15 13.99 -41.52 24.99
CA THR A 15 12.96 -41.75 23.97
C THR A 15 12.32 -43.12 24.11
N VAL A 16 11.03 -43.19 23.80
CA VAL A 16 10.23 -44.41 23.81
C VAL A 16 10.02 -44.88 22.38
N PHE A 17 10.15 -46.19 22.16
CA PHE A 17 9.67 -46.86 20.96
C PHE A 17 8.62 -47.90 21.34
N GLN A 18 7.60 -48.03 20.51
CA GLN A 18 6.50 -48.97 20.65
C GLN A 18 6.59 -50.06 19.58
N GLU A 19 6.38 -51.32 19.97
CA GLU A 19 6.27 -52.44 19.05
C GLU A 19 5.13 -52.17 18.06
N GLU A 20 5.43 -52.17 16.77
CA GLU A 20 4.50 -51.74 15.73
C GLU A 20 4.76 -52.50 14.41
N VAL A 21 3.72 -52.67 13.60
CA VAL A 21 3.83 -53.37 12.31
C VAL A 21 3.92 -52.40 11.14
N TYR A 22 3.40 -51.18 11.29
CA TYR A 22 3.20 -50.23 10.19
C TYR A 22 3.95 -48.91 10.39
N LYS A 23 4.31 -48.28 9.26
CA LYS A 23 4.94 -46.94 9.22
C LYS A 23 3.99 -45.84 9.70
N TYR A 24 4.51 -44.63 9.89
CA TYR A 24 3.71 -43.46 10.31
C TYR A 24 2.72 -42.93 9.26
N ASP A 25 3.01 -43.10 7.98
CA ASP A 25 2.42 -42.29 6.90
C ASP A 25 1.15 -42.86 6.25
N ASP A 26 0.45 -43.77 6.91
CA ASP A 26 -0.77 -44.38 6.36
C ASP A 26 -2.02 -44.13 7.20
N ILE A 27 -2.27 -42.86 7.53
CA ILE A 27 -3.59 -42.41 8.03
C ILE A 27 -4.39 -41.75 6.89
N ASN A 28 -4.12 -42.12 5.64
CA ASN A 28 -5.16 -42.00 4.62
C ASN A 28 -6.07 -43.23 4.78
N PRO A 29 -7.33 -43.07 5.21
CA PRO A 29 -8.24 -44.21 5.39
C PRO A 29 -8.52 -44.99 4.10
N PHE A 30 -8.07 -44.48 2.95
CA PHE A 30 -8.24 -45.08 1.63
C PHE A 30 -6.97 -45.78 1.10
N THR A 31 -5.82 -45.71 1.78
CA THR A 31 -4.62 -46.47 1.42
C THR A 31 -4.34 -47.58 2.42
N SER A 32 -3.85 -48.73 1.92
CA SER A 32 -3.47 -49.83 2.79
C SER A 32 -2.20 -49.46 3.57
N PRO A 33 -2.13 -49.72 4.89
CA PRO A 33 -0.97 -49.39 5.69
C PRO A 33 0.26 -50.17 5.24
N VAL A 34 1.40 -49.49 5.17
CA VAL A 34 2.68 -50.00 4.69
C VAL A 34 3.45 -50.63 5.86
N PRO A 35 3.81 -51.93 5.78
CA PRO A 35 4.58 -52.58 6.82
C PRO A 35 5.98 -52.00 7.00
N ILE A 36 6.50 -52.03 8.22
CA ILE A 36 7.91 -51.76 8.52
C ILE A 36 8.74 -52.95 8.03
N THR A 37 9.84 -52.66 7.34
CA THR A 37 10.82 -53.65 6.88
C THR A 37 12.19 -53.38 7.49
N ALA A 38 13.11 -54.35 7.38
CA ALA A 38 14.47 -54.19 7.90
C ALA A 38 15.22 -53.01 7.25
N SER A 39 14.95 -52.70 5.97
CA SER A 39 15.53 -51.53 5.29
C SER A 39 15.02 -50.19 5.80
N ASP A 40 13.90 -50.16 6.52
CA ASP A 40 13.35 -48.94 7.10
C ASP A 40 13.95 -48.61 8.48
N CYS A 41 14.64 -49.57 9.11
CA CYS A 41 15.20 -49.42 10.45
C CYS A 41 16.44 -48.54 10.41
N ASP A 42 16.23 -47.23 10.62
CA ASP A 42 17.25 -46.19 10.66
C ASP A 42 17.82 -45.94 12.07
N ASP A 43 17.40 -46.74 13.05
CA ASP A 43 17.71 -46.62 14.47
C ASP A 43 17.26 -45.30 15.13
N ILE A 44 16.50 -44.47 14.40
CA ILE A 44 16.02 -43.15 14.83
C ILE A 44 14.49 -43.15 14.93
N ILE A 45 13.82 -43.49 13.83
CA ILE A 45 12.35 -43.55 13.68
C ILE A 45 11.87 -44.99 13.80
N TYR A 46 12.57 -45.94 13.15
CA TYR A 46 12.24 -47.36 13.20
C TYR A 46 13.43 -48.18 13.67
N LYS A 47 13.15 -49.24 14.43
CA LYS A 47 14.17 -50.11 14.99
C LYS A 47 13.75 -51.57 14.94
N GLN A 48 14.72 -52.45 14.69
CA GLN A 48 14.51 -53.90 14.79
C GLN A 48 15.23 -54.45 16.03
N VAL A 49 14.49 -55.07 16.94
CA VAL A 49 15.04 -55.72 18.14
C VAL A 49 14.42 -57.11 18.27
N ASN A 50 15.25 -58.16 18.33
CA ASN A 50 14.81 -59.56 18.46
C ASN A 50 13.74 -59.95 17.41
N ASN A 51 13.97 -59.60 16.14
CA ASN A 51 13.06 -59.82 15.01
C ASN A 51 11.69 -59.11 15.11
N LYS A 52 11.52 -58.17 16.04
CA LYS A 52 10.34 -57.32 16.13
C LYS A 52 10.68 -55.90 15.68
N PHE A 53 9.71 -55.25 15.04
CA PHE A 53 9.82 -53.86 14.64
C PHE A 53 9.22 -52.94 15.70
N TYR A 54 9.91 -51.84 15.91
CA TYR A 54 9.52 -50.79 16.83
C TYR A 54 9.53 -49.47 16.07
N ARG A 55 8.56 -48.62 16.40
CA ARG A 55 8.44 -47.25 15.90
C ARG A 55 8.61 -46.30 17.07
N ARG A 56 9.29 -45.16 16.87
CA ARG A 56 9.39 -44.11 17.89
C ARG A 56 7.98 -43.70 18.36
N VAL A 57 7.85 -43.04 19.50
CA VAL A 57 6.59 -42.37 19.88
C VAL A 57 6.77 -40.89 19.60
N LEU A 58 5.96 -40.32 18.69
CA LEU A 58 5.95 -38.87 18.44
C LEU A 58 4.93 -38.19 19.32
N ILE A 59 5.35 -37.13 19.99
CA ILE A 59 4.44 -36.22 20.68
C ILE A 59 3.93 -35.23 19.62
N ASP A 60 2.61 -35.04 19.55
CA ASP A 60 1.95 -34.13 18.61
C ASP A 60 2.37 -34.30 17.14
N ASP A 61 2.63 -35.55 16.74
CA ASP A 61 3.06 -35.93 15.39
C ASP A 61 4.28 -35.11 14.89
N THR A 62 5.23 -34.86 15.79
CA THR A 62 6.38 -33.99 15.56
C THR A 62 7.71 -34.75 15.58
N VAL A 63 8.60 -34.41 14.64
CA VAL A 63 9.99 -34.85 14.59
C VAL A 63 10.94 -33.71 14.90
N ASN A 64 12.00 -33.98 15.66
CA ASN A 64 13.06 -33.02 15.97
C ASN A 64 14.25 -33.23 15.02
N VAL A 65 14.71 -32.17 14.36
CA VAL A 65 15.82 -32.26 13.40
C VAL A 65 17.13 -32.76 14.02
N LYS A 66 17.34 -32.56 15.34
CA LYS A 66 18.54 -33.03 16.03
C LYS A 66 18.59 -34.55 16.15
N TRP A 67 17.45 -35.25 16.14
CA TRP A 67 17.41 -36.72 16.11
C TRP A 67 18.03 -37.32 14.85
N PHE A 68 18.27 -36.50 13.82
CA PHE A 68 18.89 -36.90 12.55
C PHE A 68 20.33 -36.40 12.41
N GLY A 69 20.89 -35.79 13.47
CA GLY A 69 22.28 -35.30 13.51
C GLY A 69 22.48 -33.84 13.10
N ALA A 70 21.42 -33.04 12.98
CA ALA A 70 21.58 -31.60 12.77
C ALA A 70 22.20 -30.97 14.03
N THR A 71 23.28 -30.21 13.87
CA THR A 71 24.03 -29.67 15.02
C THR A 71 23.41 -28.38 15.54
N GLY A 72 23.01 -27.49 14.63
CA GLY A 72 22.50 -26.16 14.97
C GLY A 72 23.57 -25.21 15.53
N GLU A 73 24.85 -25.45 15.21
CA GLU A 73 25.98 -24.66 15.73
C GLU A 73 26.31 -23.41 14.87
N GLY A 74 25.79 -23.34 13.63
CA GLY A 74 25.97 -22.18 12.74
C GLY A 74 27.34 -22.04 12.08
N LEU A 75 28.26 -22.98 12.29
CA LEU A 75 29.60 -22.98 11.69
C LEU A 75 29.53 -23.12 10.17
N ALA A 76 30.26 -22.26 9.42
CA ALA A 76 30.24 -22.26 7.96
C ALA A 76 30.66 -23.59 7.29
N SER A 77 31.48 -24.39 7.98
CA SER A 77 31.91 -25.71 7.52
C SER A 77 30.89 -26.83 7.78
N VAL A 78 29.80 -26.55 8.51
CA VAL A 78 28.78 -27.54 8.86
C VAL A 78 27.57 -27.36 7.95
N ASP A 79 27.21 -28.44 7.26
CA ASP A 79 25.99 -28.54 6.45
C ASP A 79 24.98 -29.43 7.16
N ASP A 80 23.91 -28.83 7.70
CA ASP A 80 22.83 -29.55 8.37
C ASP A 80 21.78 -30.08 7.37
N SER A 81 21.92 -29.78 6.07
CA SER A 81 20.88 -30.06 5.05
C SER A 81 20.48 -31.52 5.02
N MET A 82 21.43 -32.45 5.04
CA MET A 82 21.13 -33.88 4.96
C MET A 82 20.36 -34.40 6.18
N ALA A 83 20.71 -33.94 7.38
CA ALA A 83 20.03 -34.32 8.61
C ALA A 83 18.59 -33.78 8.62
N VAL A 84 18.41 -32.50 8.28
CA VAL A 84 17.09 -31.89 8.24
C VAL A 84 16.24 -32.47 7.11
N GLN A 85 16.82 -32.80 5.95
CA GLN A 85 16.10 -33.44 4.85
C GLN A 85 15.59 -34.84 5.24
N LYS A 86 16.33 -35.59 6.06
CA LYS A 86 15.84 -36.87 6.61
C LYS A 86 14.64 -36.66 7.52
N ALA A 87 14.66 -35.63 8.37
CA ALA A 87 13.50 -35.27 9.20
C ALA A 87 12.27 -34.94 8.34
N CYS A 88 12.45 -34.17 7.26
CA CYS A 88 11.39 -33.88 6.28
C CYS A 88 10.83 -35.18 5.65
N GLY A 89 11.68 -36.16 5.39
CA GLY A 89 11.30 -37.45 4.80
C GLY A 89 10.37 -38.31 5.65
N VAL A 90 10.20 -38.01 6.94
CA VAL A 90 9.23 -38.68 7.82
C VAL A 90 7.80 -38.16 7.58
N LYS A 91 7.65 -37.05 6.85
CA LYS A 91 6.36 -36.42 6.48
C LYS A 91 5.47 -36.00 7.65
N LYS A 92 6.12 -35.60 8.74
CA LYS A 92 5.50 -35.12 10.00
C LYS A 92 5.75 -33.63 10.22
N ASN A 93 5.24 -33.11 11.34
CA ASN A 93 5.59 -31.76 11.78
C ASN A 93 7.08 -31.71 12.11
N ILE A 94 7.75 -30.60 11.79
CA ILE A 94 9.21 -30.47 11.87
C ILE A 94 9.55 -29.41 12.90
N TYR A 95 10.25 -29.83 13.96
CA TYR A 95 10.70 -28.96 15.03
C TYR A 95 12.21 -28.68 14.92
N PHE A 96 12.56 -27.40 14.99
CA PHE A 96 13.92 -26.90 15.06
C PHE A 96 14.20 -26.33 16.47
N PRO A 97 14.90 -27.07 17.35
CA PRO A 97 15.34 -26.52 18.63
C PRO A 97 16.19 -25.26 18.46
N ALA A 98 16.38 -24.50 19.54
CA ALA A 98 17.26 -23.33 19.52
C ALA A 98 18.64 -23.66 18.94
N GLY A 99 19.14 -22.78 18.06
CA GLY A 99 20.35 -23.00 17.29
C GLY A 99 20.35 -22.26 15.95
N ILE A 100 21.49 -22.32 15.27
CA ILE A 100 21.68 -21.77 13.93
C ILE A 100 21.95 -22.93 12.97
N TYR A 101 21.02 -23.21 12.07
CA TYR A 101 21.10 -24.34 11.13
C TYR A 101 21.46 -23.84 9.74
N ARG A 102 22.56 -24.33 9.18
CA ARG A 102 22.95 -24.02 7.79
C ARG A 102 22.40 -25.11 6.88
N ILE A 103 21.39 -24.77 6.09
CA ILE A 103 20.61 -25.74 5.34
C ILE A 103 20.21 -25.23 3.96
N ASN A 104 19.96 -26.16 3.04
CA ASN A 104 19.16 -26.00 1.85
C ASN A 104 18.29 -27.26 1.70
N ILE A 105 16.99 -27.16 1.98
CA ILE A 105 16.07 -28.31 2.04
C ILE A 105 14.87 -28.17 1.11
N ASN A 106 14.27 -29.31 0.77
CA ASN A 106 12.96 -29.37 0.11
C ASN A 106 11.94 -30.06 1.01
N VAL A 107 10.80 -29.40 1.23
CA VAL A 107 9.66 -29.95 1.96
C VAL A 107 8.56 -30.28 0.95
N GLU A 108 8.32 -31.58 0.74
CA GLU A 108 7.41 -32.12 -0.28
C GLU A 108 6.04 -32.54 0.28
N HIS A 109 5.68 -32.03 1.46
CA HIS A 109 4.44 -32.34 2.16
C HIS A 109 3.96 -31.14 2.98
N LYS A 110 2.66 -31.13 3.29
CA LYS A 110 2.08 -30.15 4.20
C LYS A 110 2.47 -30.49 5.64
N ALA A 111 3.05 -29.53 6.33
CA ALA A 111 3.47 -29.71 7.72
C ALA A 111 3.40 -28.39 8.49
N LYS A 112 3.38 -28.52 9.82
CA LYS A 112 3.83 -27.46 10.71
C LYS A 112 5.35 -27.53 10.83
N ILE A 113 6.03 -26.44 10.49
CA ILE A 113 7.48 -26.28 10.58
C ILE A 113 7.74 -25.17 11.58
N PHE A 114 8.39 -25.46 12.71
CA PHE A 114 8.47 -24.48 13.80
C PHE A 114 9.77 -24.53 14.58
N GLY A 115 10.16 -23.38 15.11
CA GLY A 115 11.34 -23.23 15.96
C GLY A 115 11.02 -23.10 17.45
N ALA A 116 12.06 -22.84 18.24
CA ALA A 116 11.96 -22.55 19.67
C ALA A 116 11.66 -21.05 19.96
N GLY A 117 11.35 -20.27 18.91
CA GLY A 117 11.16 -18.82 18.94
C GLY A 117 12.00 -18.12 17.87
N SER A 118 11.46 -17.05 17.27
CA SER A 118 12.15 -16.26 16.24
C SER A 118 13.50 -15.68 16.73
N GLY A 119 13.64 -15.41 18.02
CA GLY A 119 14.92 -14.99 18.63
C GLY A 119 15.89 -16.14 18.97
N ALA A 120 15.51 -17.41 18.81
CA ALA A 120 16.27 -18.56 19.30
C ALA A 120 16.63 -19.58 18.20
N THR A 121 15.81 -19.70 17.18
CA THR A 121 16.02 -20.63 16.05
C THR A 121 16.27 -19.84 14.77
N PHE A 122 17.45 -20.03 14.18
CA PHE A 122 17.85 -19.37 12.94
C PHE A 122 18.14 -20.41 11.87
N LEU A 123 17.54 -20.25 10.70
CA LEU A 123 17.85 -21.02 9.50
C LEU A 123 18.67 -20.12 8.57
N ARG A 124 19.79 -20.62 8.07
CA ARG A 124 20.71 -19.91 7.16
C ARG A 124 20.94 -20.74 5.91
N PRO A 125 21.22 -20.12 4.75
CA PRO A 125 21.59 -20.89 3.57
C PRO A 125 22.97 -21.51 3.81
N TYR A 126 23.12 -22.81 3.55
CA TYR A 126 24.46 -23.40 3.45
C TYR A 126 25.13 -22.96 2.14
N ASN A 127 24.37 -22.99 1.04
CA ASN A 127 24.69 -22.42 -0.26
C ASN A 127 23.76 -21.23 -0.55
N GLU A 128 24.35 -20.04 -0.71
CA GLU A 128 23.65 -18.77 -0.95
C GLU A 128 22.96 -18.67 -2.33
N ASP A 129 23.32 -19.53 -3.29
CA ASP A 129 22.66 -19.60 -4.60
C ASP A 129 21.34 -20.42 -4.56
N LYS A 130 21.01 -20.98 -3.40
CA LYS A 130 19.82 -21.81 -3.18
C LYS A 130 18.97 -21.25 -2.04
N PRO A 131 17.64 -21.43 -2.09
CA PRO A 131 16.78 -21.14 -0.95
C PRO A 131 17.16 -21.99 0.27
N ILE A 132 16.96 -21.44 1.46
CA ILE A 132 17.05 -22.22 2.71
C ILE A 132 16.02 -23.34 2.68
N MET A 133 14.79 -23.00 2.27
CA MET A 133 13.68 -23.92 2.20
C MET A 133 12.91 -23.75 0.89
N ILE A 134 12.70 -24.85 0.19
CA ILE A 134 11.75 -24.95 -0.91
C ILE A 134 10.52 -25.66 -0.36
N LEU A 135 9.36 -25.03 -0.47
CA LEU A 135 8.08 -25.69 -0.22
C LEU A 135 7.59 -26.17 -1.59
N SER A 136 7.60 -27.48 -1.85
CA SER A 136 7.18 -28.04 -3.15
C SER A 136 6.07 -29.07 -2.98
N LYS A 137 5.33 -29.33 -4.07
CA LYS A 137 4.32 -30.39 -4.17
C LYS A 137 3.21 -30.39 -3.11
N ASN A 138 2.82 -29.24 -2.56
CA ASN A 138 1.57 -29.11 -1.79
C ASN A 138 0.33 -29.09 -2.72
N LEU A 139 0.26 -30.06 -3.64
CA LEU A 139 -0.71 -30.18 -4.74
C LEU A 139 -1.95 -30.95 -4.26
N ASP A 140 -2.76 -30.33 -3.41
CA ASP A 140 -4.12 -30.82 -3.19
C ASP A 140 -5.13 -29.80 -3.70
N PRO A 141 -6.18 -30.22 -4.44
CA PRO A 141 -7.12 -29.33 -5.12
C PRO A 141 -8.02 -28.51 -4.19
N PHE A 142 -7.85 -28.62 -2.85
CA PHE A 142 -8.73 -27.99 -1.88
C PHE A 142 -7.96 -27.25 -0.76
N TRP A 143 -8.51 -26.11 -0.34
CA TRP A 143 -8.11 -25.31 0.83
C TRP A 143 -8.45 -26.01 2.17
N GLN A 144 -8.05 -27.26 2.35
CA GLN A 144 -8.40 -28.06 3.54
C GLN A 144 -7.34 -27.96 4.64
N TYR A 145 -6.06 -27.88 4.27
CA TYR A 145 -4.93 -27.79 5.21
C TYR A 145 -3.82 -26.90 4.63
N ALA A 146 -3.22 -26.05 5.48
CA ALA A 146 -2.12 -25.15 5.14
C ALA A 146 -0.79 -25.68 5.69
N THR A 147 0.31 -25.44 4.97
CA THR A 147 1.65 -25.54 5.57
C THR A 147 1.85 -24.33 6.47
N ILE A 148 2.27 -24.56 7.72
CA ILE A 148 2.46 -23.49 8.71
C ILE A 148 3.94 -23.39 9.02
N VAL A 149 4.53 -22.21 8.91
CA VAL A 149 5.90 -21.92 9.34
C VAL A 149 5.84 -20.92 10.50
N GLU A 150 6.38 -21.25 11.67
CA GLU A 150 6.29 -20.37 12.83
C GLU A 150 7.49 -20.38 13.77
N GLU A 151 7.64 -19.30 14.56
CA GLU A 151 8.57 -19.25 15.69
C GLU A 151 10.05 -19.47 15.31
N LEU A 152 10.49 -18.92 14.18
CA LEU A 152 11.88 -19.05 13.69
C LEU A 152 12.29 -17.87 12.81
N THR A 153 13.58 -17.75 12.54
CA THR A 153 14.14 -16.70 11.68
C THR A 153 14.85 -17.30 10.47
N PHE A 154 14.55 -16.81 9.28
CA PHE A 154 15.35 -17.02 8.07
C PHE A 154 16.38 -15.89 7.97
N LEU A 155 17.66 -16.25 7.99
CA LEU A 155 18.77 -15.31 8.12
C LEU A 155 19.79 -15.48 6.99
N GLY A 156 20.01 -14.43 6.22
CA GLY A 156 21.10 -14.29 5.27
C GLY A 156 22.28 -13.49 5.82
N GLU A 157 23.20 -13.14 4.92
CA GLU A 157 24.35 -12.28 5.17
C GLU A 157 24.52 -11.37 3.95
N ASP A 158 24.69 -10.06 4.19
CA ASP A 158 24.88 -9.04 3.15
C ASP A 158 23.88 -9.11 1.98
N GLN A 159 22.59 -9.32 2.29
CA GLN A 159 21.51 -9.43 1.30
C GLN A 159 21.75 -10.53 0.25
N LYS A 160 22.33 -11.66 0.67
CA LYS A 160 22.50 -12.88 -0.15
C LYS A 160 21.62 -14.02 0.34
N GLY A 161 21.37 -14.99 -0.55
CA GLY A 161 20.49 -16.11 -0.23
C GLY A 161 19.01 -15.79 -0.42
N CYS A 162 18.20 -16.85 -0.36
CA CYS A 162 16.75 -16.76 -0.35
C CYS A 162 16.22 -17.54 0.86
N GLY A 163 15.29 -16.95 1.61
CA GLY A 163 14.70 -17.62 2.78
C GLY A 163 13.84 -18.79 2.34
N VAL A 164 12.67 -18.47 1.79
CA VAL A 164 11.72 -19.48 1.31
C VAL A 164 11.45 -19.29 -0.18
N SER A 165 11.39 -20.39 -0.92
CA SER A 165 10.91 -20.40 -2.28
C SER A 165 9.72 -21.32 -2.47
N MET A 166 8.73 -20.84 -3.22
CA MET A 166 7.58 -21.63 -3.61
C MET A 166 7.89 -22.46 -4.84
N ALA A 167 7.61 -23.76 -4.76
CA ALA A 167 7.73 -24.79 -5.80
C ALA A 167 9.16 -25.12 -6.25
N LYS A 168 9.92 -24.13 -6.72
CA LYS A 168 11.26 -24.31 -7.30
C LYS A 168 12.23 -23.23 -6.83
N ALA A 169 13.53 -23.40 -7.06
CA ALA A 169 14.52 -22.40 -6.69
C ALA A 169 14.65 -21.29 -7.75
N LYS A 170 14.39 -21.61 -9.02
CA LYS A 170 14.58 -20.69 -10.15
C LYS A 170 13.42 -20.79 -11.14
N THR A 171 13.18 -19.70 -11.86
CA THR A 171 12.12 -19.66 -12.89
C THR A 171 12.38 -20.62 -14.06
N SER A 172 13.65 -20.93 -14.34
CA SER A 172 14.05 -21.90 -15.37
C SER A 172 13.69 -23.36 -15.03
N GLU A 173 13.29 -23.62 -13.79
CA GLU A 173 12.95 -24.96 -13.29
C GLU A 173 11.43 -25.21 -13.30
N TYR A 174 10.65 -24.30 -13.90
CA TYR A 174 9.20 -24.41 -13.96
C TYR A 174 8.75 -25.76 -14.53
N GLU A 175 7.84 -26.39 -13.81
CA GLU A 175 7.09 -27.58 -14.22
C GLU A 175 5.58 -27.30 -14.12
N ALA A 176 4.80 -28.03 -14.92
CA ALA A 176 3.35 -27.90 -14.89
C ALA A 176 2.80 -28.15 -13.48
N ASN A 177 1.89 -27.26 -13.03
CA ASN A 177 1.26 -27.23 -11.70
C ASN A 177 2.11 -26.61 -10.57
N ASP A 178 3.30 -26.07 -10.83
CA ASP A 178 4.06 -25.34 -9.80
C ASP A 178 3.30 -24.10 -9.26
N GLU A 179 2.40 -23.52 -10.06
CA GLU A 179 1.45 -22.47 -9.70
C GLU A 179 0.49 -22.88 -8.57
N ASN A 180 0.20 -24.18 -8.45
CA ASN A 180 -0.75 -24.71 -7.47
C ASN A 180 -0.16 -24.88 -6.08
N ASN A 181 1.16 -24.71 -5.92
CA ASN A 181 1.79 -24.69 -4.60
C ASN A 181 1.33 -23.45 -3.85
N SER A 182 0.45 -23.64 -2.86
CA SER A 182 -0.38 -22.57 -2.29
C SER A 182 -0.77 -22.89 -0.84
N ASN A 183 -1.52 -21.98 -0.21
CA ASN A 183 -2.09 -22.13 1.14
C ASN A 183 -1.00 -22.32 2.21
N ILE A 184 -0.22 -21.25 2.42
CA ILE A 184 0.88 -21.21 3.39
C ILE A 184 0.60 -20.14 4.43
N THR A 185 0.88 -20.44 5.69
CA THR A 185 0.78 -19.46 6.79
C THR A 185 2.13 -19.29 7.46
N PHE A 186 2.59 -18.04 7.59
CA PHE A 186 3.74 -17.66 8.39
C PHE A 186 3.27 -16.98 9.69
N ARG A 187 3.77 -17.40 10.86
CA ARG A 187 3.43 -16.78 12.16
C ARG A 187 4.67 -16.52 13.00
N ASN A 188 4.88 -15.28 13.44
CA ASN A 188 6.05 -14.91 14.25
C ASN A 188 7.37 -15.42 13.63
N VAL A 189 7.53 -15.16 12.34
CA VAL A 189 8.73 -15.47 11.56
C VAL A 189 9.44 -14.17 11.23
N ASP A 190 10.78 -14.18 11.23
CA ASP A 190 11.58 -13.06 10.75
C ASP A 190 12.36 -13.46 9.49
N PHE A 191 12.38 -12.59 8.47
CA PHE A 191 13.16 -12.73 7.25
C PHE A 191 14.18 -11.61 7.19
N LYS A 192 15.47 -11.94 7.31
CA LYS A 192 16.49 -10.92 7.52
C LYS A 192 17.75 -11.11 6.68
N LYS A 193 18.27 -10.01 6.12
CA LYS A 193 19.58 -9.97 5.42
C LYS A 193 19.68 -10.88 4.18
N LEU A 194 18.57 -11.14 3.52
CA LEU A 194 18.49 -12.01 2.34
C LEU A 194 18.42 -11.18 1.04
N ASN A 195 18.75 -11.80 -0.08
CA ASN A 195 18.41 -11.24 -1.40
C ASN A 195 16.89 -11.25 -1.56
N LYS A 196 16.25 -12.36 -1.16
CA LYS A 196 14.80 -12.50 -1.12
C LYS A 196 14.37 -13.19 0.18
N GLY A 197 13.54 -12.56 1.00
CA GLY A 197 12.94 -13.21 2.17
C GLY A 197 12.09 -14.41 1.74
N LEU A 198 11.06 -14.13 0.94
CA LEU A 198 10.23 -15.12 0.25
C LEU A 198 10.20 -14.83 -1.25
N GLN A 199 10.23 -15.86 -2.09
CA GLN A 199 9.92 -15.73 -3.51
C GLN A 199 8.76 -16.66 -3.94
N CYS A 200 7.77 -16.06 -4.61
CA CYS A 200 6.71 -16.77 -5.34
C CYS A 200 6.93 -16.55 -6.82
N LEU A 201 7.48 -17.55 -7.50
CA LEU A 201 7.97 -17.41 -8.88
C LEU A 201 6.89 -17.61 -9.94
N PHE A 202 5.79 -18.30 -9.60
CA PHE A 202 4.83 -18.83 -10.58
C PHE A 202 3.39 -18.46 -10.28
N GLY A 203 3.15 -17.35 -9.58
CA GLY A 203 1.82 -16.97 -9.15
C GLY A 203 1.24 -17.99 -8.18
N ASN A 204 1.84 -18.10 -6.99
CA ASN A 204 1.43 -19.03 -5.94
C ASN A 204 0.39 -18.38 -5.02
N ILE A 205 -0.87 -18.85 -4.99
CA ILE A 205 -1.99 -18.20 -4.26
C ILE A 205 -1.97 -18.49 -2.75
N GLY A 206 -2.62 -17.62 -1.96
CA GLY A 206 -3.07 -17.95 -0.61
C GLY A 206 -1.92 -18.03 0.38
N ILE A 207 -1.36 -16.87 0.71
CA ILE A 207 -0.28 -16.78 1.69
C ILE A 207 -0.66 -15.76 2.75
N ASP A 208 -0.69 -16.24 3.99
CA ASP A 208 -0.99 -15.44 5.17
C ASP A 208 0.28 -15.18 5.98
N PHE A 209 0.46 -13.95 6.44
CA PHE A 209 1.56 -13.51 7.28
C PHE A 209 0.99 -12.90 8.57
N TYR A 210 1.26 -13.51 9.72
CA TYR A 210 0.82 -13.02 11.03
C TYR A 210 2.03 -12.61 11.87
N SER A 211 2.14 -11.31 12.16
CA SER A 211 3.23 -10.74 12.97
C SER A 211 4.62 -11.16 12.46
N VAL A 212 4.85 -10.98 11.16
CA VAL A 212 6.10 -11.35 10.49
C VAL A 212 7.04 -10.15 10.43
N GLY A 213 8.33 -10.38 10.74
CA GLY A 213 9.42 -9.43 10.52
C GLY A 213 10.03 -9.60 9.13
N ILE A 214 10.27 -8.49 8.42
CA ILE A 214 10.88 -8.46 7.09
C ILE A 214 11.93 -7.36 7.09
N HIS A 215 13.17 -7.71 7.38
CA HIS A 215 14.21 -6.75 7.72
C HIS A 215 15.46 -6.81 6.85
N ASP A 216 15.96 -5.66 6.39
CA ASP A 216 17.32 -5.56 5.82
C ASP A 216 17.54 -6.50 4.61
N ASN A 217 16.50 -6.79 3.82
CA ASN A 217 16.59 -7.60 2.62
C ASN A 217 16.73 -6.72 1.37
N LYS A 218 17.28 -7.28 0.28
CA LYS A 218 17.14 -6.62 -1.03
C LYS A 218 15.67 -6.60 -1.45
N TYR A 219 15.04 -7.76 -1.50
CA TYR A 219 13.59 -7.91 -1.61
C TYR A 219 13.06 -8.62 -0.36
N GLY A 220 12.15 -8.00 0.37
CA GLY A 220 11.48 -8.67 1.49
C GLY A 220 10.62 -9.83 0.98
N MET A 221 9.58 -9.50 0.22
CA MET A 221 8.69 -10.46 -0.43
C MET A 221 8.67 -10.22 -1.94
N TYR A 222 8.95 -11.27 -2.72
CA TYR A 222 9.08 -11.21 -4.16
C TYR A 222 7.98 -12.02 -4.85
N PHE A 223 7.01 -11.33 -5.45
CA PHE A 223 5.83 -11.94 -6.04
C PHE A 223 5.78 -11.71 -7.55
N LEU A 224 5.85 -12.82 -8.29
CA LEU A 224 5.54 -12.85 -9.72
C LEU A 224 4.14 -13.44 -9.93
N ASP A 225 3.52 -13.03 -11.03
CA ASP A 225 2.31 -13.66 -11.56
C ASP A 225 2.61 -15.06 -12.17
N ASN A 226 1.62 -15.62 -12.87
CA ASN A 226 1.75 -16.94 -13.51
C ASN A 226 2.37 -16.91 -14.92
N LYS A 227 3.18 -15.91 -15.30
CA LYS A 227 3.73 -15.76 -16.67
C LYS A 227 4.52 -16.93 -17.25
N PHE A 228 4.87 -17.93 -16.43
CA PHE A 228 5.53 -19.17 -16.86
C PHE A 228 4.54 -20.33 -17.08
N GLY A 229 3.31 -20.17 -16.57
CA GLY A 229 2.21 -21.12 -16.66
C GLY A 229 1.58 -21.23 -18.04
N ASN A 230 0.73 -22.23 -18.24
CA ASN A 230 -0.12 -22.32 -19.42
C ASN A 230 -1.41 -21.49 -19.23
N ASP A 231 -2.01 -21.03 -20.33
CA ASP A 231 -3.21 -20.16 -20.33
C ASP A 231 -4.46 -20.79 -19.69
N SER A 232 -4.42 -22.08 -19.32
CA SER A 232 -5.56 -22.77 -18.72
C SER A 232 -5.69 -22.57 -17.20
N GLN A 233 -4.66 -22.00 -16.54
CA GLN A 233 -4.60 -21.82 -15.08
C GLN A 233 -4.26 -20.37 -14.67
N THR A 234 -4.66 -19.38 -15.48
CA THR A 234 -4.36 -17.93 -15.31
C THR A 234 -5.00 -17.26 -14.08
N MET A 235 -5.37 -17.97 -13.01
CA MET A 235 -6.12 -17.41 -11.88
C MET A 235 -5.44 -17.49 -10.50
N HIS A 236 -4.16 -17.91 -10.43
CA HIS A 236 -3.58 -18.36 -9.15
C HIS A 236 -2.54 -17.42 -8.50
N ALA A 237 -2.39 -16.15 -8.87
CA ALA A 237 -1.30 -15.33 -8.30
C ALA A 237 -1.65 -14.46 -7.07
N GLY A 238 -2.91 -14.45 -6.64
CA GLY A 238 -3.42 -13.52 -5.62
C GLY A 238 -3.39 -13.96 -4.15
N ASN A 239 -4.24 -13.33 -3.34
CA ASN A 239 -4.52 -13.64 -1.93
C ASN A 239 -3.24 -13.65 -1.07
N LYS A 240 -2.64 -12.47 -0.90
CA LYS A 240 -1.49 -12.26 -0.01
C LYS A 240 -1.93 -11.36 1.13
N TYR A 241 -1.98 -11.89 2.34
CA TYR A 241 -2.56 -11.19 3.47
C TYR A 241 -1.54 -11.00 4.59
N PHE A 242 -1.26 -9.75 4.92
CA PHE A 242 -0.35 -9.37 5.99
C PHE A 242 -1.16 -8.83 7.17
N TYR A 243 -0.95 -9.41 8.34
CA TYR A 243 -1.66 -9.10 9.58
C TYR A 243 -0.63 -8.77 10.66
N SER A 244 -0.45 -7.47 10.93
CA SER A 244 0.61 -6.96 11.79
C SER A 244 2.02 -7.36 11.32
N GLY A 245 3.02 -7.02 12.11
CA GLY A 245 4.43 -7.20 11.76
C GLY A 245 5.07 -5.92 11.23
N GLU A 246 6.33 -6.07 10.84
CA GLU A 246 7.22 -4.95 10.56
C GLU A 246 8.04 -5.24 9.31
N ILE A 247 8.00 -4.30 8.37
CA ILE A 247 8.76 -4.31 7.13
C ILE A 247 9.74 -3.14 7.21
N SER A 248 11.01 -3.45 7.50
CA SER A 248 12.02 -2.44 7.85
C SER A 248 13.33 -2.58 7.08
N LYS A 249 13.95 -1.46 6.67
CA LYS A 249 15.33 -1.42 6.13
C LYS A 249 15.56 -2.22 4.84
N ASN A 250 14.52 -2.56 4.09
CA ASN A 250 14.69 -3.28 2.83
C ASN A 250 15.00 -2.29 1.67
N GLU A 251 15.70 -2.76 0.62
CA GLU A 251 15.71 -1.99 -0.65
C GLU A 251 14.30 -1.96 -1.24
N VAL A 252 13.62 -3.11 -1.28
CA VAL A 252 12.21 -3.23 -1.63
C VAL A 252 11.51 -4.16 -0.64
N GLY A 253 10.60 -3.64 0.18
CA GLY A 253 9.84 -4.43 1.15
C GLY A 253 8.97 -5.49 0.46
N ILE A 254 8.06 -5.03 -0.40
CA ILE A 254 7.16 -5.89 -1.18
C ILE A 254 7.33 -5.57 -2.67
N TYR A 255 7.69 -6.59 -3.46
CA TYR A 255 7.81 -6.50 -4.90
C TYR A 255 6.71 -7.32 -5.57
N ILE A 256 5.89 -6.67 -6.40
CA ILE A 256 4.83 -7.30 -7.19
C ILE A 256 5.06 -6.97 -8.67
N HIS A 257 5.12 -8.00 -9.50
CA HIS A 257 5.18 -7.83 -10.95
C HIS A 257 4.13 -8.67 -11.68
N ASN A 258 3.06 -7.99 -12.10
CA ASN A 258 1.94 -8.57 -12.84
C ASN A 258 1.90 -8.11 -14.31
N THR A 259 1.70 -9.06 -15.18
CA THR A 259 1.64 -8.99 -16.65
C THR A 259 0.59 -9.95 -17.20
N THR A 260 0.11 -10.91 -16.40
CA THR A 260 -0.96 -11.85 -16.74
C THR A 260 -2.23 -11.61 -15.91
N GLN A 261 -3.32 -12.35 -16.19
CA GLN A 261 -4.53 -12.32 -15.38
C GLN A 261 -4.32 -13.11 -14.08
N GLY A 262 -5.19 -12.89 -13.09
CA GLY A 262 -5.24 -13.71 -11.88
C GLY A 262 -4.33 -13.28 -10.72
N PHE A 263 -3.66 -12.13 -10.80
CA PHE A 263 -3.02 -11.51 -9.64
C PHE A 263 -3.99 -10.53 -8.97
N GLY A 264 -4.14 -10.59 -7.65
CA GLY A 264 -5.12 -9.77 -6.93
C GLY A 264 -5.12 -10.01 -5.43
N ALA A 265 -5.87 -9.18 -4.70
CA ALA A 265 -6.14 -9.34 -3.28
C ALA A 265 -4.86 -9.41 -2.42
N VAL A 266 -4.05 -8.35 -2.52
CA VAL A 266 -2.93 -8.12 -1.59
C VAL A 266 -3.40 -7.14 -0.52
N THR A 267 -3.37 -7.55 0.74
CA THR A 267 -3.86 -6.73 1.86
C THR A 267 -2.80 -6.61 2.93
N PHE A 268 -2.61 -5.39 3.44
CA PHE A 268 -1.82 -5.09 4.62
C PHE A 268 -2.75 -4.55 5.70
N ASN A 269 -2.78 -5.19 6.87
CA ASN A 269 -3.60 -4.77 8.00
C ASN A 269 -2.69 -4.56 9.22
N ASN A 270 -2.65 -3.34 9.76
CA ASN A 270 -1.86 -2.99 10.95
C ASN A 270 -0.35 -3.27 10.82
N VAL A 271 0.16 -3.23 9.59
CA VAL A 271 1.59 -3.45 9.28
C VAL A 271 2.36 -2.16 9.48
N ILE A 272 3.57 -2.26 10.04
CA ILE A 272 4.52 -1.16 10.13
C ILE A 272 5.45 -1.21 8.92
N PHE A 273 5.52 -0.13 8.17
CA PHE A 273 6.56 0.09 7.17
C PHE A 273 7.52 1.17 7.66
N GLU A 274 8.81 0.87 7.75
CA GLU A 274 9.79 1.84 8.22
C GLU A 274 11.16 1.71 7.54
N PHE A 275 11.85 2.83 7.32
CA PHE A 275 13.23 2.83 6.80
C PHE A 275 13.45 2.00 5.52
N ASN A 276 12.45 1.75 4.68
CA ASN A 276 12.68 1.07 3.41
C ASN A 276 13.02 2.09 2.32
N TYR A 277 13.87 1.71 1.37
CA TYR A 277 14.01 2.52 0.14
C TYR A 277 12.68 2.54 -0.62
N ILE A 278 11.98 1.40 -0.67
CA ILE A 278 10.64 1.26 -1.22
C ILE A 278 9.84 0.31 -0.32
N ASN A 279 8.69 0.73 0.23
CA ASN A 279 7.82 -0.16 1.00
C ASN A 279 7.16 -1.18 0.08
N THR A 280 6.52 -0.69 -0.99
CA THR A 280 5.87 -1.55 -1.99
C THR A 280 6.15 -1.05 -3.41
N TYR A 281 6.69 -1.91 -4.26
CA TYR A 281 6.76 -1.71 -5.69
C TYR A 281 5.72 -2.60 -6.37
N VAL A 282 4.84 -1.99 -7.15
CA VAL A 282 3.78 -2.69 -7.89
C VAL A 282 3.85 -2.30 -9.35
N TYR A 283 4.12 -3.30 -10.20
CA TYR A 283 3.95 -3.18 -11.64
C TYR A 283 2.78 -4.04 -12.10
N ASN A 284 1.83 -3.46 -12.81
CA ASN A 284 0.73 -4.18 -13.45
C ASN A 284 0.58 -3.77 -14.91
N ASP A 285 0.83 -4.64 -15.89
CA ASP A 285 0.59 -4.31 -17.30
C ASP A 285 -0.62 -5.03 -17.91
N ASN A 286 -1.46 -5.61 -17.05
CA ASN A 286 -2.68 -6.29 -17.48
C ASN A 286 -3.92 -5.40 -17.27
N ASN A 287 -4.92 -5.58 -18.13
CA ASN A 287 -6.24 -4.94 -18.01
C ASN A 287 -7.12 -5.55 -16.89
N SER A 288 -6.56 -6.35 -15.98
CA SER A 288 -7.27 -6.87 -14.82
C SER A 288 -7.06 -5.96 -13.61
N ILE A 289 -8.15 -5.61 -12.92
CA ILE A 289 -8.09 -4.87 -11.66
C ILE A 289 -7.41 -5.75 -10.60
N ILE A 290 -6.24 -5.32 -10.12
CA ILE A 290 -5.58 -5.91 -8.95
C ILE A 290 -5.99 -5.10 -7.71
N PRO A 291 -6.86 -5.62 -6.81
CA PRO A 291 -7.13 -4.91 -5.58
C PRO A 291 -5.92 -5.04 -4.65
N ILE A 292 -5.35 -3.89 -4.30
CA ILE A 292 -4.38 -3.74 -3.21
C ILE A 292 -5.06 -2.95 -2.11
N VAL A 293 -4.95 -3.41 -0.87
CA VAL A 293 -5.54 -2.76 0.30
C VAL A 293 -4.48 -2.52 1.36
N ILE A 294 -4.35 -1.27 1.82
CA ILE A 294 -3.47 -0.88 2.92
C ILE A 294 -4.37 -0.30 4.01
N ASP A 295 -4.53 -1.00 5.12
CA ASP A 295 -5.43 -0.61 6.21
C ASP A 295 -4.70 -0.49 7.55
N SER A 296 -4.85 0.66 8.19
CA SER A 296 -4.34 0.97 9.52
C SER A 296 -2.82 0.75 9.63
N CYS A 297 -2.09 1.00 8.54
CA CYS A 297 -0.65 0.84 8.47
C CYS A 297 0.09 2.09 8.95
N TRP A 298 1.16 1.87 9.71
CA TRP A 298 2.14 2.90 10.05
C TRP A 298 3.20 2.99 8.95
N ASN A 299 3.66 4.21 8.66
CA ASN A 299 4.62 4.45 7.61
C ASN A 299 5.61 5.54 8.02
N GLU A 300 6.88 5.21 8.22
CA GLU A 300 7.85 6.21 8.64
C GLU A 300 9.18 6.09 7.91
N ALA A 301 9.84 7.24 7.73
CA ALA A 301 11.23 7.32 7.30
C ALA A 301 11.57 6.44 6.08
N SER A 302 10.63 6.24 5.15
CA SER A 302 10.82 5.43 3.95
C SER A 302 10.84 6.29 2.70
N GLY A 303 11.35 5.75 1.58
CA GLY A 303 11.30 6.44 0.30
C GLY A 303 12.14 7.71 0.24
N SER A 304 11.65 8.69 -0.53
CA SER A 304 12.40 9.89 -0.92
C SER A 304 12.66 10.87 0.23
N SER A 305 11.96 10.73 1.37
CA SER A 305 12.20 11.55 2.55
C SER A 305 13.49 11.18 3.29
N THR A 306 13.93 9.92 3.14
CA THR A 306 15.10 9.38 3.84
C THR A 306 16.25 9.04 2.90
N TYR A 307 15.90 8.55 1.71
CA TYR A 307 16.86 8.03 0.75
C TYR A 307 16.86 8.89 -0.51
N SER A 308 18.06 9.19 -1.03
CA SER A 308 18.23 9.94 -2.29
C SER A 308 18.85 9.10 -3.41
N ASN A 309 19.53 8.01 -3.07
CA ASN A 309 20.19 7.15 -4.04
C ASN A 309 19.19 6.16 -4.65
N PRO A 310 19.08 6.07 -6.00
CA PRO A 310 18.27 5.06 -6.66
C PRO A 310 18.73 3.63 -6.36
N VAL A 311 17.81 2.68 -6.43
CA VAL A 311 18.06 1.24 -6.25
C VAL A 311 17.84 0.46 -7.55
N THR A 312 18.56 -0.63 -7.75
CA THR A 312 18.38 -1.52 -8.92
C THR A 312 17.31 -2.57 -8.61
N ILE A 313 16.20 -2.50 -9.34
CA ILE A 313 15.11 -3.47 -9.23
C ILE A 313 14.98 -4.34 -10.46
N ASP A 314 14.44 -5.54 -10.29
CA ASP A 314 14.12 -6.47 -11.34
C ASP A 314 12.98 -5.92 -12.21
N THR A 315 13.01 -6.21 -13.51
CA THR A 315 11.91 -5.99 -14.44
C THR A 315 11.63 -7.26 -15.21
N TRP A 316 10.43 -7.40 -15.77
CA TRP A 316 10.07 -8.56 -16.57
C TRP A 316 9.35 -8.17 -17.86
N SER A 317 9.76 -8.77 -18.97
CA SER A 317 9.06 -8.73 -20.25
C SER A 317 8.78 -10.16 -20.69
N GLY A 318 7.51 -10.56 -20.61
CA GLY A 318 7.15 -11.98 -20.62
C GLY A 318 7.94 -12.73 -19.55
N THR A 319 8.56 -13.86 -19.92
CA THR A 319 9.39 -14.68 -19.01
C THR A 319 10.83 -14.21 -18.87
N THR A 320 11.22 -13.12 -19.54
CA THR A 320 12.59 -12.60 -19.52
C THR A 320 12.78 -11.57 -18.42
N LYS A 321 13.74 -11.83 -17.53
CA LYS A 321 14.16 -10.91 -16.49
C LYS A 321 15.12 -9.85 -17.04
N GLY A 322 14.89 -8.60 -16.70
CA GLY A 322 15.82 -7.48 -16.83
C GLY A 322 15.98 -6.73 -15.50
N GLU A 323 16.59 -5.55 -15.56
CA GLU A 323 16.80 -4.68 -14.40
C GLU A 323 16.62 -3.22 -14.79
N LYS A 324 16.24 -2.37 -13.83
CA LYS A 324 16.24 -0.91 -13.98
C LYS A 324 16.61 -0.22 -12.68
N MET A 325 17.11 0.99 -12.79
CA MET A 325 17.29 1.89 -11.65
C MET A 325 16.01 2.67 -11.38
N ILE A 326 15.61 2.77 -10.12
CA ILE A 326 14.44 3.55 -9.72
C ILE A 326 14.77 4.42 -8.51
N PRO A 327 14.40 5.73 -8.52
CA PRO A 327 14.48 6.56 -7.33
C PRO A 327 13.64 5.98 -6.19
N PRO A 328 14.08 6.12 -4.94
CA PRO A 328 13.33 5.65 -3.79
C PRO A 328 12.03 6.44 -3.65
N HIS A 329 10.92 5.72 -3.51
CA HIS A 329 9.64 6.25 -3.10
C HIS A 329 8.97 5.24 -2.19
N THR A 330 8.20 5.72 -1.23
CA THR A 330 7.55 4.89 -0.22
C THR A 330 6.65 3.84 -0.86
N HIS A 331 5.71 4.23 -1.73
CA HIS A 331 4.93 3.28 -2.53
C HIS A 331 5.00 3.65 -4.00
N ILE A 332 5.39 2.70 -4.85
CA ILE A 332 5.53 2.89 -6.29
C ILE A 332 4.50 2.03 -7.03
N PHE A 333 3.71 2.68 -7.88
CA PHE A 333 2.69 2.07 -8.71
C PHE A 333 2.96 2.38 -10.18
N GLU A 334 3.24 1.37 -10.99
CA GLU A 334 3.54 1.48 -12.41
C GLU A 334 2.72 0.52 -13.28
N GLY A 335 2.78 0.74 -14.59
CA GLY A 335 2.06 -0.04 -15.59
C GLY A 335 0.72 0.60 -15.93
N LYS A 336 -0.39 -0.14 -15.88
CA LYS A 336 -1.73 0.33 -16.20
C LYS A 336 -2.83 -0.36 -15.40
N SER A 337 -4.00 0.27 -15.30
CA SER A 337 -5.31 -0.36 -15.02
C SER A 337 -5.46 -1.13 -13.69
N PHE A 338 -5.18 -0.50 -12.54
CA PHE A 338 -5.56 -1.09 -11.24
C PHE A 338 -5.94 -0.05 -10.18
N THR A 339 -6.49 -0.54 -9.06
CA THR A 339 -6.92 0.30 -7.94
C THR A 339 -6.28 -0.15 -6.64
N CYS A 340 -5.70 0.79 -5.91
CA CYS A 340 -5.25 0.60 -4.53
C CYS A 340 -6.21 1.35 -3.60
N ASN A 341 -6.69 0.70 -2.54
CA ASN A 341 -7.47 1.35 -1.50
C ASN A 341 -6.62 1.45 -0.23
N VAL A 342 -6.59 2.63 0.37
CA VAL A 342 -5.87 2.89 1.61
C VAL A 342 -6.87 3.40 2.65
N TYR A 343 -6.83 2.84 3.86
CA TYR A 343 -7.75 3.17 4.94
C TYR A 343 -6.98 3.45 6.22
N ASN A 344 -7.35 4.50 6.95
CA ASN A 344 -6.86 4.81 8.29
C ASN A 344 -5.31 4.76 8.45
N SER A 345 -4.58 4.99 7.37
CA SER A 345 -3.12 4.83 7.30
C SER A 345 -2.45 6.18 7.07
N TRP A 346 -1.12 6.18 6.99
CA TRP A 346 -0.35 7.36 6.57
C TRP A 346 -0.11 7.36 5.06
N ILE A 347 -0.43 8.49 4.42
CA ILE A 347 -0.14 8.75 3.01
C ILE A 347 1.00 9.77 2.91
N SER A 348 2.17 9.29 2.53
CA SER A 348 3.32 10.09 2.16
C SER A 348 4.07 9.40 1.04
N ASP A 349 4.58 10.19 0.08
CA ASP A 349 5.48 9.70 -0.98
C ASP A 349 4.97 8.50 -1.80
N TYR A 350 3.67 8.52 -2.13
CA TYR A 350 3.07 7.62 -3.11
C TYR A 350 3.41 8.14 -4.51
N TYR A 351 4.08 7.33 -5.32
CA TYR A 351 4.48 7.66 -6.68
C TYR A 351 3.72 6.77 -7.69
N ILE A 352 2.81 7.39 -8.44
CA ILE A 352 1.97 6.71 -9.43
C ILE A 352 2.45 7.09 -10.83
N ASN A 353 3.17 6.17 -11.47
CA ASN A 353 3.82 6.34 -12.78
C ASN A 353 3.33 5.27 -13.78
N GLY A 354 2.04 5.31 -14.07
CA GLY A 354 1.38 4.41 -15.01
C GLY A 354 -0.01 4.92 -15.37
N ASP A 355 -0.67 4.28 -16.33
CA ASP A 355 -1.92 4.77 -16.93
C ASP A 355 -3.18 4.15 -16.28
N ASN A 356 -4.21 4.95 -16.00
CA ASN A 356 -5.46 4.48 -15.39
C ASN A 356 -5.27 3.77 -14.03
N ILE A 357 -4.33 4.26 -13.21
CA ILE A 357 -4.06 3.78 -11.86
C ILE A 357 -4.73 4.74 -10.86
N ILE A 358 -5.58 4.20 -9.99
CA ILE A 358 -6.29 4.98 -8.99
C ILE A 358 -5.92 4.51 -7.60
N VAL A 359 -5.37 5.40 -6.78
CA VAL A 359 -5.18 5.16 -5.34
C VAL A 359 -6.27 5.93 -4.60
N LYS A 360 -7.09 5.25 -3.80
CA LYS A 360 -8.16 5.87 -3.00
C LYS A 360 -7.80 5.76 -1.52
N ALA A 361 -7.39 6.86 -0.91
CA ALA A 361 -7.08 6.91 0.52
C ALA A 361 -8.28 7.48 1.30
N THR A 362 -8.77 6.81 2.33
CA THR A 362 -9.91 7.24 3.13
C THR A 362 -9.52 7.35 4.60
N ASN A 363 -9.89 8.46 5.26
CA ASN A 363 -9.57 8.72 6.67
C ASN A 363 -8.07 8.60 6.99
N CYS A 364 -7.22 8.90 6.02
CA CYS A 364 -5.78 8.74 6.16
C CYS A 364 -5.15 10.04 6.64
N TYR A 365 -4.06 9.92 7.40
CA TYR A 365 -3.21 11.07 7.71
C TYR A 365 -2.37 11.42 6.48
N THR A 366 -2.21 12.71 6.22
CA THR A 366 -1.39 13.21 5.11
C THR A 366 -0.47 14.32 5.59
N GLU A 367 0.78 14.30 5.13
CA GLU A 367 1.77 15.35 5.40
C GLU A 367 2.20 16.01 4.08
N CYS A 368 2.30 17.34 4.04
CA CYS A 368 2.60 18.07 2.80
C CYS A 368 4.01 18.70 2.74
N SER A 369 4.65 18.92 3.90
CA SER A 369 6.02 19.42 4.03
C SER A 369 6.34 19.56 5.52
N GLN A 370 7.38 18.86 6.01
CA GLN A 370 7.81 18.78 7.42
C GLN A 370 6.96 17.81 8.27
N GLY A 371 7.54 16.66 8.62
CA GLY A 371 6.90 15.56 9.35
C GLY A 371 7.76 14.29 9.32
N VAL A 372 7.23 13.16 9.78
CA VAL A 372 7.97 11.88 9.83
C VAL A 372 7.97 11.17 8.46
N GLY A 373 6.98 11.43 7.61
CA GLY A 373 6.92 10.95 6.22
C GLY A 373 7.46 11.95 5.19
N ALA A 374 7.34 13.25 5.45
CA ALA A 374 7.99 14.41 4.81
C ALA A 374 8.14 14.50 3.26
N ALA A 375 7.60 13.59 2.45
CA ALA A 375 7.69 13.64 1.00
C ALA A 375 6.31 13.66 0.31
N GLN A 376 6.23 14.45 -0.76
CA GLN A 376 4.98 14.69 -1.49
C GLN A 376 4.63 13.49 -2.36
N SER A 377 3.38 13.02 -2.25
CA SER A 377 2.84 12.02 -3.19
C SER A 377 2.53 12.65 -4.54
N SER A 378 2.64 11.91 -5.64
CA SER A 378 2.32 12.40 -6.98
C SER A 378 1.80 11.29 -7.91
N ALA A 379 0.96 11.69 -8.86
CA ALA A 379 0.54 10.87 -9.99
C ALA A 379 0.89 11.56 -11.31
N VAL A 380 1.72 10.90 -12.11
CA VAL A 380 2.28 11.47 -13.35
C VAL A 380 1.81 10.74 -14.61
N GLY A 381 1.25 9.54 -14.48
CA GLY A 381 0.70 8.80 -15.63
C GLY A 381 -0.68 9.25 -16.07
N ASN A 382 -1.11 8.84 -17.26
CA ASN A 382 -2.35 9.33 -17.87
C ASN A 382 -3.57 8.77 -17.13
N ASN A 383 -4.57 9.62 -16.88
CA ASN A 383 -5.80 9.22 -16.18
C ASN A 383 -5.55 8.56 -14.81
N SER A 384 -4.43 8.88 -14.16
CA SER A 384 -4.05 8.32 -12.86
C SER A 384 -4.15 9.35 -11.75
N TYR A 385 -4.61 8.92 -10.58
CA TYR A 385 -4.97 9.82 -9.48
C TYR A 385 -4.70 9.19 -8.12
N LEU A 386 -4.22 10.02 -7.19
CA LEU A 386 -4.36 9.76 -5.75
C LEU A 386 -5.56 10.56 -5.26
N ILE A 387 -6.61 9.90 -4.78
CA ILE A 387 -7.83 10.53 -4.27
C ILE A 387 -7.88 10.34 -2.76
N LEU A 388 -7.90 11.45 -2.03
CA LEU A 388 -7.89 11.52 -0.58
C LEU A 388 -9.31 11.87 -0.08
N TYR A 389 -10.02 10.88 0.44
CA TYR A 389 -11.32 11.02 1.08
C TYR A 389 -11.16 11.30 2.58
N ARG A 390 -11.66 12.44 3.06
CA ARG A 390 -11.56 12.84 4.48
C ARG A 390 -10.12 12.74 5.06
N PRO A 391 -9.10 13.33 4.42
CA PRO A 391 -7.73 13.27 4.94
C PRO A 391 -7.61 14.04 6.27
N ILE A 392 -6.81 13.52 7.19
CA ILE A 392 -6.41 14.19 8.43
C ILE A 392 -5.08 14.89 8.17
N THR A 393 -5.02 16.22 8.36
CA THR A 393 -3.82 17.01 8.04
C THR A 393 -3.33 17.79 9.25
N ILE A 394 -2.03 17.67 9.55
CA ILE A 394 -1.37 18.42 10.63
C ILE A 394 -0.64 19.65 10.08
N PHE A 395 -0.01 19.54 8.91
CA PHE A 395 0.83 20.60 8.31
C PHE A 395 0.32 21.16 6.97
N GLY A 396 -0.91 20.79 6.58
CA GLY A 396 -1.58 21.31 5.38
C GLY A 396 -1.97 20.23 4.37
N LEU A 397 -2.68 20.67 3.32
CA LEU A 397 -3.14 19.82 2.22
C LEU A 397 -1.99 19.41 1.28
N PRO A 398 -1.94 18.15 0.81
CA PRO A 398 -0.98 17.71 -0.20
C PRO A 398 -1.11 18.50 -1.51
N THR A 399 0.02 18.88 -2.11
CA THR A 399 0.07 19.70 -3.35
C THR A 399 0.66 18.96 -4.55
N GLY A 400 0.81 17.64 -4.47
CA GLY A 400 1.42 16.88 -5.55
C GLY A 400 0.55 16.78 -6.81
N ASN A 401 1.19 16.57 -7.95
CA ASN A 401 0.53 16.43 -9.24
C ASN A 401 -0.54 15.34 -9.20
N ASN A 402 -1.74 15.65 -9.72
CA ASN A 402 -2.89 14.74 -9.75
C ASN A 402 -3.24 14.09 -8.39
N VAL A 403 -2.89 14.76 -7.29
CA VAL A 403 -3.42 14.46 -5.96
C VAL A 403 -4.70 15.25 -5.77
N ILE A 404 -5.77 14.52 -5.53
CA ILE A 404 -7.14 15.00 -5.46
C ILE A 404 -7.63 14.81 -4.03
N MET A 405 -8.35 15.80 -3.50
CA MET A 405 -9.07 15.65 -2.24
C MET A 405 -10.57 15.60 -2.51
N ALA A 406 -11.24 14.70 -1.83
CA ALA A 406 -12.67 14.46 -1.87
C ALA A 406 -13.22 14.45 -0.43
N ASP A 407 -14.42 14.96 -0.23
CA ASP A 407 -15.18 14.85 1.03
C ASP A 407 -14.41 15.31 2.29
N SER A 408 -13.45 16.22 2.15
CA SER A 408 -12.58 16.66 3.25
C SER A 408 -13.23 17.77 4.09
N TYR A 409 -14.35 17.45 4.75
CA TYR A 409 -15.02 18.39 5.64
C TYR A 409 -14.48 18.26 7.08
N ASP A 410 -13.45 19.03 7.44
CA ASP A 410 -13.06 19.17 8.84
C ASP A 410 -13.97 20.17 9.54
N TYR A 411 -15.07 19.66 10.09
CA TYR A 411 -16.08 20.44 10.80
C TYR A 411 -15.68 20.90 12.21
N ASN A 412 -14.55 20.42 12.74
CA ASN A 412 -14.05 20.73 14.07
C ASN A 412 -13.14 21.98 14.06
N ARG A 413 -12.55 22.30 12.91
CA ARG A 413 -11.86 23.58 12.67
C ARG A 413 -12.86 24.66 12.24
N GLN A 414 -13.69 25.11 13.18
CA GLN A 414 -14.63 26.21 12.96
C GLN A 414 -13.86 27.50 12.65
N LEU A 415 -14.09 28.09 11.47
CA LEU A 415 -13.47 29.33 11.03
C LEU A 415 -14.29 30.54 11.51
N TYR A 416 -13.89 31.13 12.64
CA TYR A 416 -14.37 32.45 13.03
C TYR A 416 -13.71 33.52 12.17
N ILE A 417 -14.50 34.18 11.33
CA ILE A 417 -14.08 35.43 10.68
C ILE A 417 -14.16 36.53 11.74
N ASN A 418 -13.20 36.54 12.67
CA ASN A 418 -13.02 37.60 13.67
C ASN A 418 -11.82 38.48 13.24
N SER A 419 -11.97 39.79 13.39
CA SER A 419 -11.07 40.85 12.94
C SER A 419 -9.69 40.89 13.61
N ASP A 420 -9.23 39.83 14.28
CA ASP A 420 -8.05 39.93 15.17
C ASP A 420 -7.12 38.70 15.19
N THR A 421 -7.30 37.69 14.33
CA THR A 421 -6.44 36.49 14.36
C THR A 421 -5.60 36.34 13.09
N ASN A 422 -4.28 36.59 13.20
CA ASN A 422 -3.23 36.30 12.20
C ASN A 422 -3.07 34.79 11.84
N ALA A 423 -4.03 33.93 12.21
CA ALA A 423 -3.91 32.47 12.18
C ALA A 423 -4.59 31.81 10.96
N SER A 424 -4.98 32.57 9.93
CA SER A 424 -5.68 32.02 8.76
C SER A 424 -4.72 31.31 7.79
N LEU A 425 -4.24 30.14 8.16
CA LEU A 425 -3.55 29.20 7.27
C LEU A 425 -4.29 27.84 7.24
N ILE A 426 -5.59 27.82 6.98
CA ILE A 426 -6.31 26.53 6.79
C ILE A 426 -7.25 26.59 5.57
N ARG A 427 -7.32 25.44 4.91
CA ARG A 427 -7.48 25.21 3.47
C ARG A 427 -8.83 24.50 3.17
N PRO A 428 -9.40 24.64 1.96
CA PRO A 428 -10.79 24.26 1.65
C PRO A 428 -11.09 22.76 1.66
N ALA A 429 -12.38 22.44 1.74
CA ALA A 429 -12.89 21.15 1.32
C ALA A 429 -12.99 21.12 -0.21
N ILE A 430 -12.51 20.06 -0.84
CA ILE A 430 -12.57 19.90 -2.31
C ILE A 430 -13.49 18.74 -2.62
N SER A 431 -14.36 18.92 -3.61
CA SER A 431 -15.05 17.82 -4.26
C SER A 431 -14.65 17.73 -5.74
N THR A 432 -14.65 16.51 -6.23
CA THR A 432 -13.96 16.10 -7.47
C THR A 432 -14.91 15.89 -8.63
N ALA A 433 -16.21 15.74 -8.36
CA ALA A 433 -17.24 15.87 -9.37
C ALA A 433 -17.77 17.30 -9.36
N ARG A 434 -17.87 17.88 -10.56
CA ARG A 434 -18.61 19.12 -10.74
C ARG A 434 -20.05 18.91 -10.27
N PHE A 435 -20.52 19.69 -9.32
CA PHE A 435 -21.84 19.46 -8.73
C PHE A 435 -22.99 19.98 -9.58
N ASN A 436 -24.16 19.35 -9.44
CA ASN A 436 -25.39 19.80 -10.07
C ASN A 436 -25.77 21.23 -9.63
N LYS A 437 -26.46 21.96 -10.52
CA LYS A 437 -27.01 23.29 -10.23
C LYS A 437 -27.91 23.22 -9.00
N VAL A 438 -27.54 23.96 -7.96
CA VAL A 438 -28.38 24.17 -6.77
C VAL A 438 -29.53 25.12 -7.15
N THR A 439 -30.64 24.56 -7.61
CA THR A 439 -31.80 25.34 -8.11
C THR A 439 -32.72 25.82 -7.00
N ASP A 440 -32.87 25.07 -5.90
CA ASP A 440 -33.96 25.28 -4.92
C ASP A 440 -33.51 25.23 -3.45
N ILE A 441 -32.56 26.08 -3.06
CA ILE A 441 -32.19 26.22 -1.63
C ILE A 441 -32.72 27.53 -1.06
N LYS A 442 -33.55 27.38 -0.02
CA LYS A 442 -34.26 28.46 0.70
C LYS A 442 -33.35 29.55 1.27
N ASN A 443 -32.05 29.26 1.43
CA ASN A 443 -31.07 30.17 2.06
C ASN A 443 -29.93 30.62 1.11
N LYS A 444 -30.16 30.54 -0.20
CA LYS A 444 -29.23 30.97 -1.24
C LYS A 444 -29.08 32.50 -1.23
N ILE A 445 -27.88 33.02 -1.00
CA ILE A 445 -27.60 34.46 -1.02
C ILE A 445 -27.21 34.91 -2.44
N LYS A 446 -26.33 34.13 -3.09
CA LYS A 446 -25.76 34.47 -4.39
C LYS A 446 -25.53 33.21 -5.20
N SER A 447 -25.75 33.30 -6.50
CA SER A 447 -25.32 32.28 -7.46
C SER A 447 -25.12 32.92 -8.82
N VAL A 448 -23.90 32.81 -9.31
CA VAL A 448 -23.52 33.18 -10.66
C VAL A 448 -23.40 31.87 -11.44
N THR A 449 -24.37 31.62 -12.31
CA THR A 449 -24.25 30.61 -13.36
C THR A 449 -23.56 31.32 -14.52
N MET A 450 -22.34 30.93 -14.87
CA MET A 450 -21.51 31.64 -15.85
C MET A 450 -21.93 31.31 -17.29
N GLU A 451 -23.24 31.40 -17.52
CA GLU A 451 -23.95 31.13 -18.76
C GLU A 451 -23.85 32.31 -19.75
N THR A 452 -23.48 33.50 -19.25
CA THR A 452 -23.16 34.72 -19.99
C THR A 452 -21.68 35.07 -19.82
N GLU A 453 -21.13 35.94 -20.67
CA GLU A 453 -19.76 36.43 -20.50
C GLU A 453 -19.58 37.15 -19.16
N GLU A 454 -18.54 36.77 -18.43
CA GLU A 454 -18.17 37.30 -17.12
C GLU A 454 -16.87 38.09 -17.22
N THR A 455 -16.65 39.04 -16.30
CA THR A 455 -15.45 39.89 -16.33
C THR A 455 -14.59 39.70 -15.08
N LEU A 456 -13.29 39.55 -15.29
CA LEU A 456 -12.30 39.66 -14.22
C LEU A 456 -11.76 41.10 -14.16
N THR A 457 -11.65 41.65 -12.96
CA THR A 457 -11.13 43.01 -12.70
C THR A 457 -10.07 42.97 -11.59
N GLY A 458 -9.09 43.86 -11.62
CA GLY A 458 -8.05 43.86 -10.58
C GLY A 458 -6.77 44.55 -11.04
N SER A 459 -5.65 43.84 -10.88
CA SER A 459 -4.31 44.35 -11.16
C SER A 459 -4.02 44.61 -12.65
N PHE A 460 -4.81 44.02 -13.54
CA PHE A 460 -4.72 44.21 -14.99
C PHE A 460 -5.98 44.91 -15.52
N PRO A 461 -5.94 45.46 -16.75
CA PRO A 461 -7.16 45.88 -17.43
C PRO A 461 -8.22 44.76 -17.42
N PRO A 462 -9.53 45.10 -17.39
CA PRO A 462 -10.59 44.11 -17.32
C PRO A 462 -10.46 43.03 -18.39
N ILE A 463 -10.59 41.76 -17.98
CA ILE A 463 -10.52 40.60 -18.87
C ILE A 463 -11.92 40.00 -19.01
N GLN A 464 -12.48 40.12 -20.21
CA GLN A 464 -13.74 39.48 -20.57
C GLN A 464 -13.50 37.97 -20.77
N GLY A 465 -14.30 37.14 -20.10
CA GLY A 465 -14.34 35.70 -20.32
C GLY A 465 -14.95 35.39 -21.68
N THR A 466 -14.38 34.40 -22.37
CA THR A 466 -14.97 33.87 -23.59
C THR A 466 -15.93 32.74 -23.22
N LEU A 467 -17.18 32.82 -23.68
CA LEU A 467 -18.15 31.76 -23.46
C LEU A 467 -17.74 30.51 -24.27
N VAL A 468 -17.64 29.36 -23.60
CA VAL A 468 -17.28 28.08 -24.22
C VAL A 468 -18.38 27.06 -23.91
N ASN A 469 -18.80 26.30 -24.93
CA ASN A 469 -19.69 25.16 -24.72
C ASN A 469 -18.96 24.10 -23.90
N ASP A 470 -19.58 23.73 -22.80
CA ASP A 470 -19.00 22.82 -21.81
C ASP A 470 -19.64 21.42 -21.89
N ALA A 471 -20.72 21.26 -22.68
CA ALA A 471 -21.47 20.01 -22.93
C ALA A 471 -21.88 19.21 -21.67
N LEU A 472 -21.77 19.81 -20.48
CA LEU A 472 -21.98 19.22 -19.15
C LEU A 472 -22.90 20.13 -18.32
N ILE A 473 -23.07 19.83 -17.02
CA ILE A 473 -24.08 20.32 -16.05
C ILE A 473 -24.61 21.77 -16.22
N PHE A 474 -23.79 22.76 -16.56
CA PHE A 474 -24.21 24.17 -16.71
C PHE A 474 -24.39 24.65 -18.16
N GLY A 475 -24.19 23.78 -19.15
CA GLY A 475 -24.30 24.08 -20.58
C GLY A 475 -23.13 24.90 -21.15
N SER A 476 -22.66 25.91 -20.43
CA SER A 476 -21.53 26.77 -20.81
C SER A 476 -20.62 27.14 -19.62
N SER A 477 -19.44 27.64 -19.95
CA SER A 477 -18.44 28.14 -18.99
C SER A 477 -17.73 29.37 -19.56
N ASN A 478 -17.08 30.14 -18.69
CA ASN A 478 -16.24 31.26 -19.09
C ASN A 478 -14.77 30.86 -19.05
N LYS A 479 -14.11 30.92 -20.21
CA LYS A 479 -12.68 30.74 -20.36
C LYS A 479 -11.97 32.09 -20.19
N PHE A 480 -10.97 32.13 -19.32
CA PHE A 480 -10.13 33.28 -19.05
C PHE A 480 -8.67 32.98 -19.38
N ASN A 481 -8.03 33.91 -20.10
CA ASN A 481 -6.59 33.94 -20.32
C ASN A 481 -6.02 35.12 -19.52
N ILE A 482 -5.33 34.85 -18.41
CA ILE A 482 -4.87 35.89 -17.49
C ILE A 482 -3.36 36.05 -17.64
N PRO A 483 -2.86 37.22 -18.08
CA PRO A 483 -1.46 37.41 -18.45
C PRO A 483 -0.59 37.77 -17.23
N PHE A 484 -0.59 36.92 -16.19
CA PHE A 484 0.32 37.12 -15.07
C PHE A 484 1.79 37.11 -15.56
N PRO A 485 2.64 38.02 -15.07
CA PRO A 485 4.04 38.06 -15.48
C PRO A 485 4.79 36.82 -15.00
N THR A 486 5.62 36.25 -15.87
CA THR A 486 6.54 35.16 -15.49
C THR A 486 7.69 35.70 -14.65
N LEU A 487 7.87 35.16 -13.46
CA LEU A 487 9.00 35.52 -12.59
C LEU A 487 10.34 34.88 -13.06
N PRO A 488 11.48 35.57 -12.89
CA PRO A 488 12.79 34.99 -13.13
C PRO A 488 13.10 33.86 -12.13
N SER A 489 13.98 32.93 -12.53
CA SER A 489 14.47 31.86 -11.65
C SER A 489 15.13 32.46 -10.41
N GLY A 490 14.62 32.10 -9.22
CA GLY A 490 15.03 32.69 -7.93
C GLY A 490 14.05 33.70 -7.34
N GLY A 491 12.97 34.02 -8.05
CA GLY A 491 11.96 34.99 -7.62
C GLY A 491 12.43 36.44 -7.78
N ASP A 492 11.50 37.38 -7.61
CA ASP A 492 11.82 38.80 -7.47
C ASP A 492 11.37 39.25 -6.06
N PRO A 493 12.31 39.64 -5.18
CA PRO A 493 11.98 40.06 -3.81
C PRO A 493 11.09 41.31 -3.77
N ASN A 494 10.97 42.06 -4.87
CA ASN A 494 10.09 43.22 -5.00
C ASN A 494 8.77 42.89 -5.72
N TYR A 495 8.50 41.61 -6.00
CA TYR A 495 7.29 41.23 -6.70
C TYR A 495 6.06 41.49 -5.83
N GLU A 496 5.23 42.43 -6.27
CA GLU A 496 3.89 42.61 -5.75
C GLU A 496 2.97 41.54 -6.32
N ILE A 497 2.35 40.75 -5.45
CA ILE A 497 1.35 39.75 -5.86
C ILE A 497 0.21 40.46 -6.60
N LYS A 498 -0.03 40.04 -7.84
CA LYS A 498 -1.11 40.56 -8.69
C LYS A 498 -2.35 39.67 -8.54
N TYR A 499 -3.52 40.27 -8.59
CA TYR A 499 -4.81 39.57 -8.44
C TYR A 499 -5.81 40.02 -9.50
N MET A 500 -6.66 39.08 -9.92
CA MET A 500 -7.81 39.31 -10.79
C MET A 500 -9.04 38.67 -10.18
N GLY A 501 -10.05 39.47 -9.90
CA GLY A 501 -11.28 39.07 -9.23
C GLY A 501 -12.47 38.98 -10.15
N LEU A 502 -13.28 37.94 -9.97
CA LEU A 502 -14.55 37.78 -10.66
C LEU A 502 -15.51 38.87 -10.20
N GLN A 503 -15.83 39.81 -11.09
CA GLN A 503 -16.58 41.02 -10.74
C GLN A 503 -17.93 40.70 -10.08
N ASN A 504 -18.65 39.70 -10.60
CA ASN A 504 -19.96 39.31 -10.09
C ASN A 504 -19.91 38.41 -8.84
N SER A 505 -18.72 38.03 -8.36
CA SER A 505 -18.58 37.15 -7.18
C SER A 505 -18.77 37.86 -5.84
N VAL A 506 -18.76 39.20 -5.80
CA VAL A 506 -18.83 39.95 -4.53
C VAL A 506 -20.16 39.73 -3.81
N VAL A 507 -20.09 39.34 -2.53
CA VAL A 507 -21.21 39.17 -1.59
C VAL A 507 -20.87 39.85 -0.27
N SER A 508 -21.59 40.91 0.10
CA SER A 508 -21.46 41.56 1.41
C SER A 508 -22.36 40.87 2.45
N THR A 509 -21.86 40.64 3.66
CA THR A 509 -22.62 40.01 4.75
C THR A 509 -23.37 41.03 5.64
N ASN A 510 -23.25 42.34 5.35
CA ASN A 510 -23.65 43.47 6.20
C ASN A 510 -25.14 43.55 6.58
N ASN A 511 -26.00 42.76 5.94
CA ASN A 511 -27.45 42.78 6.19
C ASN A 511 -27.96 41.57 6.98
N SER A 512 -27.08 40.77 7.58
CA SER A 512 -27.45 39.53 8.26
C SER A 512 -26.68 39.35 9.57
N ALA A 513 -27.41 39.13 10.67
CA ALA A 513 -26.93 38.98 12.04
C ALA A 513 -26.01 37.75 12.24
N GLY A 514 -24.79 37.78 11.67
CA GLY A 514 -23.87 36.64 11.66
C GLY A 514 -24.47 35.41 10.95
N GLY A 515 -23.70 34.32 10.92
CA GLY A 515 -24.18 33.04 10.41
C GLY A 515 -23.09 32.18 9.78
N TRP A 516 -23.49 31.01 9.33
CA TRP A 516 -22.63 30.03 8.69
C TRP A 516 -22.80 30.09 7.18
N TYR A 517 -21.69 30.10 6.45
CA TYR A 517 -21.67 30.29 5.01
C TYR A 517 -21.02 29.09 4.35
N VAL A 518 -21.65 28.61 3.27
CA VAL A 518 -21.06 27.64 2.35
C VAL A 518 -20.87 28.35 1.02
N ILE A 519 -19.62 28.42 0.56
CA ILE A 519 -19.21 29.07 -0.68
C ILE A 519 -18.65 28.01 -1.62
N THR A 520 -19.10 27.99 -2.85
CA THR A 520 -18.67 27.01 -3.84
C THR A 520 -18.30 27.67 -5.15
N PHE A 521 -17.34 27.10 -5.86
CA PHE A 521 -17.10 27.46 -7.26
C PHE A 521 -16.52 26.30 -8.05
N ASP A 522 -16.82 26.30 -9.33
CA ASP A 522 -16.33 25.31 -10.27
C ASP A 522 -15.19 25.90 -11.09
N VAL A 523 -14.05 25.21 -11.11
CA VAL A 523 -12.86 25.61 -11.85
C VAL A 523 -12.30 24.45 -12.66
N LYS A 524 -11.79 24.75 -13.86
CA LYS A 524 -10.95 23.86 -14.65
C LYS A 524 -9.71 24.63 -15.08
N VAL A 525 -8.53 24.22 -14.63
CA VAL A 525 -7.27 24.85 -15.04
C VAL A 525 -6.76 24.18 -16.29
N ASN A 526 -6.71 24.91 -17.40
CA ASN A 526 -6.21 24.38 -18.68
C ASN A 526 -4.69 24.51 -18.77
N SER A 527 -4.10 25.59 -18.24
CA SER A 527 -2.65 25.79 -18.17
C SER A 527 -2.22 26.73 -17.04
N GLY A 528 -0.95 26.62 -16.63
CA GLY A 528 -0.36 27.40 -15.55
C GLY A 528 -0.80 26.94 -14.15
N ASP A 529 -0.32 27.63 -13.11
CA ASP A 529 -0.51 27.29 -11.70
C ASP A 529 -1.21 28.41 -10.94
N PRO A 530 -2.52 28.63 -11.18
CA PRO A 530 -3.26 29.66 -10.49
C PRO A 530 -3.42 29.31 -9.02
N ILE A 531 -3.41 30.34 -8.19
CA ILE A 531 -3.85 30.30 -6.81
C ILE A 531 -5.19 31.02 -6.76
N LEU A 532 -6.22 30.33 -6.26
CA LEU A 532 -7.58 30.80 -6.10
C LEU A 532 -7.80 31.21 -4.65
N PHE A 533 -8.40 32.38 -4.46
CA PHE A 533 -8.61 33.00 -3.17
C PHE A 533 -10.09 33.23 -2.96
N LEU A 534 -10.60 32.82 -1.78
CA LEU A 534 -11.83 33.39 -1.24
C LEU A 534 -11.42 34.30 -0.08
N TRP A 535 -11.74 35.58 -0.21
CA TRP A 535 -11.08 36.66 0.51
C TRP A 535 -12.12 37.65 1.07
N ASP A 536 -11.78 38.37 2.15
CA ASP A 536 -12.41 39.62 2.60
C ASP A 536 -11.45 40.81 2.42
N ARG A 537 -11.77 41.78 1.53
CA ARG A 537 -10.81 42.75 0.92
C ARG A 537 -10.06 43.56 1.94
N ASN A 538 -10.57 43.61 3.18
CA ASN A 538 -10.11 44.54 4.17
C ASN A 538 -9.12 43.99 5.19
N GLN A 539 -8.93 42.67 5.40
CA GLN A 539 -7.81 42.20 6.25
C GLN A 539 -7.53 40.67 6.34
N TYR A 540 -8.33 39.73 5.80
CA TYR A 540 -8.13 38.29 6.07
C TYR A 540 -8.47 37.32 4.92
N GLN A 541 -7.73 36.21 4.84
CA GLN A 541 -7.90 35.18 3.82
C GLN A 541 -8.73 34.02 4.35
N VAL A 542 -9.94 33.82 3.81
CA VAL A 542 -10.83 32.72 4.22
C VAL A 542 -10.38 31.40 3.60
N MET A 543 -9.82 31.45 2.40
CA MET A 543 -9.37 30.26 1.67
C MET A 543 -8.25 30.58 0.68
N GLN A 544 -7.26 29.68 0.60
CA GLN A 544 -6.34 29.55 -0.53
C GLN A 544 -6.49 28.18 -1.16
N TYR A 545 -6.56 28.11 -2.50
CA TYR A 545 -6.53 26.85 -3.22
C TYR A 545 -5.66 26.94 -4.46
N GLN A 546 -4.72 26.00 -4.61
CA GLN A 546 -3.93 25.84 -5.83
C GLN A 546 -4.31 24.51 -6.51
N PRO A 547 -4.98 24.54 -7.67
CA PRO A 547 -5.33 23.34 -8.42
C PRO A 547 -4.10 22.53 -8.86
N THR A 548 -4.03 21.29 -8.37
CA THR A 548 -3.00 20.29 -8.72
C THR A 548 -3.39 19.43 -9.94
N VAL A 549 -4.66 19.45 -10.33
CA VAL A 549 -5.18 18.73 -11.50
C VAL A 549 -5.41 19.72 -12.63
N LYS A 550 -4.90 19.40 -13.81
CA LYS A 550 -5.11 20.19 -15.02
C LYS A 550 -6.15 19.52 -15.92
N ASN A 551 -6.83 20.32 -16.74
CA ASN A 551 -7.81 19.91 -17.73
C ASN A 551 -9.00 19.09 -17.18
N LYS A 552 -9.27 19.17 -15.87
CA LYS A 552 -10.44 18.59 -15.21
C LYS A 552 -11.19 19.64 -14.42
N TRP A 553 -12.51 19.52 -14.40
CA TRP A 553 -13.35 20.32 -13.53
C TRP A 553 -13.19 19.88 -12.07
N GLN A 554 -13.17 20.85 -11.18
CA GLN A 554 -13.11 20.69 -9.73
C GLN A 554 -14.13 21.63 -9.10
N THR A 555 -14.89 21.16 -8.12
CA THR A 555 -15.72 22.04 -7.29
C THR A 555 -15.01 22.29 -5.97
N VAL A 556 -14.69 23.55 -5.73
CA VAL A 556 -14.01 23.98 -4.51
C VAL A 556 -15.06 24.49 -3.53
N VAL A 557 -14.90 24.14 -2.26
CA VAL A 557 -15.87 24.37 -1.20
C VAL A 557 -15.21 25.05 -0.02
N CYS A 558 -15.84 26.10 0.48
CA CYS A 558 -15.43 26.80 1.68
C CYS A 558 -16.60 26.88 2.67
N TYR A 559 -16.28 26.67 3.94
CA TYR A 559 -17.21 26.74 5.07
C TYR A 559 -16.68 27.76 6.08
N ALA A 560 -17.43 28.80 6.37
CA ALA A 560 -16.98 29.89 7.25
C ALA A 560 -18.10 30.38 8.17
N VAL A 561 -17.78 30.91 9.36
CA VAL A 561 -18.73 31.67 10.19
C VAL A 561 -18.35 33.15 10.23
N ALA A 562 -19.28 34.01 9.83
CA ALA A 562 -19.11 35.46 9.89
C ALA A 562 -19.42 35.97 11.30
N ASP A 563 -18.54 36.81 11.86
CA ASP A 563 -18.81 37.50 13.11
C ASP A 563 -19.99 38.48 12.92
N PRO A 564 -21.08 38.34 13.70
CA PRO A 564 -22.22 39.25 13.63
C PRO A 564 -21.87 40.72 13.93
N ASN A 565 -20.70 41.00 14.53
CA ASN A 565 -20.28 42.34 14.92
C ASN A 565 -19.34 43.01 13.92
N ASN A 566 -18.93 42.34 12.84
CA ASN A 566 -18.05 42.92 11.82
C ASN A 566 -18.87 43.40 10.60
N PRO A 567 -18.99 44.73 10.37
CA PRO A 567 -19.80 45.31 9.31
C PRO A 567 -19.04 45.47 7.99
N ASN A 568 -17.93 44.76 7.76
CA ASN A 568 -17.12 44.92 6.55
C ASN A 568 -16.76 43.60 5.87
N LEU A 569 -17.42 42.48 6.22
CA LEU A 569 -17.09 41.19 5.65
C LEU A 569 -17.68 41.02 4.24
N GLU A 570 -16.82 40.73 3.28
CA GLU A 570 -17.19 40.39 1.92
C GLU A 570 -16.61 39.04 1.51
N PHE A 571 -17.33 38.29 0.67
CA PHE A 571 -16.80 37.12 -0.03
C PHE A 571 -16.68 37.44 -1.52
N PHE A 572 -15.60 37.00 -2.14
CA PHE A 572 -15.37 37.07 -3.59
C PHE A 572 -14.35 36.01 -4.01
N LEU A 573 -14.24 35.78 -5.33
CA LEU A 573 -13.30 34.84 -5.93
C LEU A 573 -12.22 35.61 -6.70
N ASP A 574 -10.98 35.52 -6.21
CA ASP A 574 -9.79 36.08 -6.84
C ASP A 574 -8.86 34.98 -7.36
N VAL A 575 -8.11 35.33 -8.40
CA VAL A 575 -7.06 34.50 -9.00
C VAL A 575 -5.75 35.26 -8.93
N SER A 576 -4.66 34.58 -8.55
CA SER A 576 -3.27 35.03 -8.69
C SER A 576 -2.43 33.94 -9.35
N ALA A 577 -1.29 34.29 -9.92
CA ALA A 577 -0.29 33.32 -10.36
C ALA A 577 1.07 34.00 -10.55
N PHE A 578 2.13 33.19 -10.67
CA PHE A 578 3.50 33.63 -10.97
C PHE A 578 3.91 33.46 -12.45
N ALA A 579 2.95 33.09 -13.31
CA ALA A 579 3.10 32.94 -14.75
C ALA A 579 1.70 32.98 -15.40
N PRO A 580 1.58 33.23 -16.72
CA PRO A 580 0.29 33.26 -17.41
C PRO A 580 -0.53 31.99 -17.17
N VAL A 581 -1.83 32.16 -16.95
CA VAL A 581 -2.75 31.03 -16.69
C VAL A 581 -3.92 31.04 -17.66
N GLU A 582 -4.37 29.85 -18.01
CA GLU A 582 -5.65 29.63 -18.67
C GLU A 582 -6.54 28.79 -17.76
N LEU A 583 -7.72 29.31 -17.43
CA LEU A 583 -8.70 28.59 -16.62
C LEU A 583 -10.12 28.82 -17.13
N GLN A 584 -11.00 27.90 -16.78
CA GLN A 584 -12.43 28.02 -16.98
C GLN A 584 -13.14 28.05 -15.64
N LEU A 585 -14.13 28.92 -15.52
CA LEU A 585 -15.05 28.96 -14.40
C LEU A 585 -16.47 28.74 -14.93
N SER A 586 -17.32 28.08 -14.15
CA SER A 586 -18.69 27.82 -14.60
C SER A 586 -19.79 28.11 -13.60
N ALA A 587 -19.47 28.06 -12.31
CA ALA A 587 -20.40 28.43 -11.25
C ALA A 587 -19.65 29.07 -10.09
N TYR A 588 -20.32 29.99 -9.40
CA TYR A 588 -19.94 30.52 -8.08
C TYR A 588 -21.22 30.67 -7.25
N GLN A 589 -21.28 30.09 -6.05
CA GLN A 589 -22.48 30.08 -5.21
C GLN A 589 -22.14 30.38 -3.75
N VAL A 590 -23.05 31.09 -3.06
CA VAL A 590 -22.95 31.40 -1.63
C VAL A 590 -24.30 31.13 -0.96
N VAL A 591 -24.30 30.31 0.07
CA VAL A 591 -25.48 29.90 0.84
C VAL A 591 -25.27 30.24 2.31
N LYS A 592 -26.28 30.82 2.97
CA LYS A 592 -26.26 31.12 4.42
C LYS A 592 -27.01 30.05 5.20
N PHE A 593 -26.61 29.86 6.45
CA PHE A 593 -27.31 29.08 7.44
C PHE A 593 -27.25 29.82 8.77
N ASP A 594 -28.27 29.64 9.60
CA ASP A 594 -28.32 30.29 10.91
C ASP A 594 -27.54 29.46 11.95
N HIS A 595 -27.44 28.14 11.72
CA HIS A 595 -26.73 27.22 12.60
C HIS A 595 -25.69 26.38 11.85
N SER A 596 -24.59 26.04 12.55
CA SER A 596 -23.52 25.21 12.00
C SER A 596 -24.03 23.87 11.52
N ILE A 597 -24.92 23.24 12.29
CA ILE A 597 -25.46 21.91 11.97
C ILE A 597 -26.23 21.90 10.64
N GLU A 598 -26.88 23.00 10.26
CA GLU A 598 -27.61 23.11 8.99
C GLU A 598 -26.65 23.21 7.80
N ALA A 599 -25.61 24.03 7.94
CA ALA A 599 -24.57 24.14 6.93
C ALA A 599 -23.78 22.84 6.75
N LYS A 600 -23.49 22.13 7.85
CA LYS A 600 -22.89 20.79 7.81
C LYS A 600 -23.81 19.78 7.13
N ALA A 601 -25.07 19.71 7.54
CA ALA A 601 -26.05 18.83 6.93
C ALA A 601 -26.25 19.13 5.44
N PHE A 602 -26.12 20.39 5.00
CA PHE A 602 -26.13 20.74 3.58
C PHE A 602 -24.93 20.13 2.84
N LEU A 603 -23.72 20.29 3.36
CA LEU A 603 -22.49 19.71 2.79
C LEU A 603 -22.51 18.17 2.76
N GLU A 604 -23.19 17.54 3.72
CA GLU A 604 -23.38 16.08 3.78
C GLU A 604 -24.61 15.59 2.99
N SER A 605 -25.50 16.49 2.57
CA SER A 605 -26.76 16.12 1.93
C SER A 605 -26.53 15.57 0.53
N LYS A 606 -27.40 14.68 0.05
CA LYS A 606 -27.40 14.22 -1.36
C LYS A 606 -27.60 15.34 -2.39
N VAL A 607 -28.08 16.52 -1.97
CA VAL A 607 -28.18 17.71 -2.82
C VAL A 607 -26.78 18.25 -3.15
N TYR A 608 -25.82 18.00 -2.26
CA TYR A 608 -24.43 18.38 -2.40
C TYR A 608 -23.48 17.20 -2.65
N ALA A 609 -23.76 16.00 -2.13
CA ALA A 609 -22.86 14.85 -2.06
C ALA A 609 -23.09 13.79 -3.17
N LEU A 610 -23.59 14.17 -4.35
CA LEU A 610 -23.77 13.27 -5.50
C LEU A 610 -22.97 13.71 -6.71
#